data_AF-A0A9P0DU09-F1
#
_entry.id   AF-A0A9P0DU09-F1
#
_cell.length_a   1.000
_cell.length_b   1.000
_cell.length_c   1.000
_cell.angle_alpha   90.00
_cell.angle_beta   90.00
_cell.angle_gamma   90.00
#
_symmetry.space_group_name_H-M   'P 1'
#
loop_
_entity.id
_entity.type
_entity.pdbx_description
1 polymer ?
#
loop_
_entity_poly.entity_id
_entity_poly.type
_entity_poly.pdbx_seq_one_letter_code
_entity_poly.pdbx_strand_id
1 'polypeptide(L)'
;MDKLTEIQNARVRLEADIADKLAQIRNLIIKAEDSRINDLKELIKHYDEVNAINSEMINGHNIKLQNYEEGVETMKKINAIIQKASRIRVGQHSSHVINHCRNCIKNNSLEGLIKVIRTGGL
;
A
#
# COMPACT_ATOMS: atom_id res chain seq x y z
N MET A 1 -14.11 -2.82 3.79
CA MET A 1 -13.43 -1.76 3.00
C MET A 1 -12.49 -0.97 3.89
N ASP A 2 -12.81 -0.81 5.17
CA ASP A 2 -11.98 -0.10 6.16
C ASP A 2 -10.53 -0.60 6.19
N LYS A 3 -10.33 -1.93 6.18
CA LYS A 3 -8.98 -2.51 6.11
C LYS A 3 -8.21 -2.15 4.83
N LEU A 4 -8.90 -1.99 3.69
CA LEU A 4 -8.28 -1.56 2.43
C LEU A 4 -7.91 -0.07 2.49
N THR A 5 -8.78 0.76 3.06
CA THR A 5 -8.51 2.18 3.28
C THR A 5 -7.36 2.39 4.26
N GLU A 6 -7.28 1.59 5.32
CA GLU A 6 -6.19 1.59 6.29
C GLU A 6 -4.86 1.19 5.63
N ILE A 7 -4.83 0.11 4.84
CA ILE A 7 -3.65 -0.30 4.07
C ILE A 7 -3.22 0.82 3.10
N GLN A 8 -4.17 1.48 2.44
CA GLN A 8 -3.87 2.58 1.53
C GLN A 8 -3.29 3.80 2.26
N ASN A 9 -3.84 4.15 3.43
CA ASN A 9 -3.33 5.24 4.27
C ASN A 9 -1.94 4.92 4.82
N ALA A 10 -1.73 3.70 5.31
CA ALA A 10 -0.43 3.23 5.76
C ALA A 10 0.60 3.28 4.64
N ARG A 11 0.21 2.93 3.40
CA ARG A 11 1.09 3.00 2.23
C ARG A 11 1.57 4.42 1.94
N VAL A 12 0.66 5.39 1.96
CA VAL A 12 1.01 6.81 1.71
C VAL A 12 1.96 7.34 2.78
N ARG A 13 1.73 6.98 4.06
CA ARG A 13 2.63 7.37 5.16
C ARG A 13 4.02 6.76 4.98
N LEU A 14 4.10 5.46 4.71
CA LEU A 14 5.38 4.77 4.48
C LEU A 14 6.12 5.33 3.26
N GLU A 15 5.43 5.81 2.22
CA GLU A 15 6.05 6.45 1.07
C GLU A 15 6.67 7.81 1.41
N ALA A 16 6.02 8.61 2.27
CA ALA A 16 6.59 9.84 2.79
C ALA A 16 7.83 9.56 3.65
N ASP A 17 7.74 8.61 4.58
CA ASP A 17 8.85 8.23 5.46
C ASP A 17 10.08 7.74 4.67
N ILE A 18 9.87 6.98 3.59
CA ILE A 18 10.95 6.53 2.69
C ILE A 18 11.62 7.72 1.99
N ALA A 19 10.82 8.69 1.52
CA ALA A 19 11.36 9.88 0.85
C ALA A 19 12.23 10.71 1.80
N ASP A 20 11.78 10.89 3.04
CA ASP A 20 12.52 11.63 4.07
C ASP A 20 13.84 10.93 4.43
N LYS A 21 13.81 9.60 4.60
CA LYS A 21 15.02 8.81 4.89
C LYS A 21 16.02 8.82 3.74
N LEU A 22 15.55 8.79 2.48
CA LEU A 22 16.41 8.93 1.31
C LEU A 22 17.08 10.30 1.26
N ALA A 23 16.36 11.37 1.63
CA ALA A 23 16.94 12.71 1.73
C ALA A 23 18.02 12.77 2.83
N GLN A 24 17.76 12.13 3.98
CA GLN A 24 18.74 12.04 5.08
C GLN A 24 20.00 11.28 4.67
N ILE A 25 19.87 10.10 4.04
CA ILE A 25 21.01 9.31 3.54
C ILE A 25 21.86 10.13 2.55
N ARG A 26 21.23 10.84 1.61
CA ARG A 26 21.97 11.69 0.65
C ARG A 26 22.81 12.75 1.36
N ASN A 27 22.24 13.42 2.36
CA ASN A 27 22.97 14.41 3.15
C ASN A 27 24.11 13.79 3.95
N LEU A 28 23.90 12.62 4.55
CA LEU A 28 24.93 11.91 5.31
C LEU A 28 26.09 11.45 4.42
N ILE A 29 25.81 10.99 3.20
CA ILE A 29 26.85 10.59 2.24
C ILE A 29 27.70 11.81 1.83
N ILE A 30 27.08 12.96 1.58
CA ILE A 30 27.81 14.20 1.25
C ILE A 30 28.75 14.58 2.40
N LYS A 31 28.23 14.60 3.63
CA LYS A 31 29.04 14.89 4.84
C LYS A 31 30.14 13.87 5.07
N ALA A 32 29.87 12.58 4.83
CA ALA A 32 30.86 11.52 4.95
C ALA A 32 32.00 11.75 3.95
N GLU A 33 31.69 12.09 2.70
CA GLU A 33 32.71 12.32 1.68
C GLU A 33 33.56 13.58 1.97
N ASP A 34 32.93 14.65 2.47
CA ASP A 34 33.65 15.84 2.95
C ASP A 34 34.58 15.54 4.13
N SER A 35 34.15 14.64 5.02
CA SER A 35 34.91 14.24 6.22
C SER A 35 36.05 13.27 5.88
N ARG A 36 35.97 12.54 4.76
CA ARG A 36 36.95 11.52 4.36
C ARG A 36 38.39 12.01 4.31
N ILE A 37 38.58 13.28 3.98
CA ILE A 37 39.91 13.91 3.84
C ILE A 37 40.40 14.51 5.17
N ASN A 38 39.49 14.89 6.07
CA ASN A 38 39.79 15.73 7.23
C ASN A 38 39.65 15.03 8.59
N ASP A 39 38.68 14.11 8.75
CA ASP A 39 38.44 13.38 10.00
C ASP A 39 37.84 11.97 9.76
N LEU A 40 38.68 10.95 9.95
CA LEU A 40 38.29 9.54 9.84
C LEU A 40 37.31 9.08 10.93
N LYS A 41 37.32 9.69 12.13
CA LYS A 41 36.37 9.33 13.20
C LYS A 41 34.98 9.80 12.83
N GLU A 42 34.88 10.99 12.25
CA GLU A 42 33.63 11.55 11.78
C GLU A 42 33.09 10.77 10.58
N LEU A 43 33.96 10.31 9.67
CA LEU A 43 33.59 9.40 8.58
C LEU A 43 32.92 8.11 9.08
N ILE A 44 33.52 7.42 10.06
CA ILE A 44 32.97 6.17 10.61
C ILE A 44 31.59 6.41 11.20
N LYS A 45 31.42 7.52 11.92
CA LYS A 45 30.14 7.88 12.55
C LYS A 45 29.02 8.12 11.54
N HIS A 46 29.32 8.82 10.44
CA HIS A 46 28.36 9.02 9.36
C HIS A 46 28.00 7.71 8.64
N TYR A 47 28.97 6.81 8.44
CA TYR A 47 28.71 5.48 7.85
C TYR A 47 27.88 4.58 8.77
N ASP A 48 28.10 4.62 10.08
CA ASP A 48 27.29 3.89 11.06
C ASP A 48 25.84 4.39 11.04
N GLU A 49 25.63 5.71 10.93
CA GLU A 49 24.31 6.31 10.82
C GLU A 49 23.61 5.94 9.49
N VAL A 50 24.34 5.95 8.37
CA VAL A 50 23.82 5.46 7.07
C VAL A 50 23.42 3.99 7.16
N ASN A 51 24.22 3.15 7.81
CA ASN A 51 23.90 1.73 7.99
C ASN A 51 22.64 1.54 8.84
N ALA A 52 22.49 2.30 9.92
CA ALA A 52 21.29 2.27 10.76
C ALA A 52 20.02 2.63 9.96
N ILE A 53 20.07 3.72 9.20
CA ILE A 53 18.93 4.15 8.36
C ILE A 53 18.65 3.12 7.26
N ASN A 54 19.69 2.53 6.66
CA ASN A 54 19.53 1.50 5.63
C ASN A 54 18.84 0.24 6.18
N SER A 55 19.24 -0.25 7.36
CA SER A 55 18.55 -1.36 8.03
C SER A 55 17.08 -1.03 8.32
N GLU A 56 16.80 0.19 8.76
CA GLU A 56 15.43 0.64 9.01
C GLU A 56 14.60 0.75 7.73
N MET A 57 15.21 1.20 6.62
CA MET A 57 14.56 1.24 5.30
C MET A 57 14.24 -0.16 4.77
N ILE A 58 15.14 -1.12 4.94
CA ILE A 58 14.90 -2.53 4.55
C ILE A 58 13.72 -3.09 5.35
N ASN A 59 13.68 -2.84 6.65
CA ASN A 59 12.55 -3.26 7.50
C ASN A 59 11.24 -2.60 7.06
N GLY A 60 11.26 -1.30 6.79
CA GLY A 60 10.10 -0.58 6.25
C GLY A 60 9.64 -1.12 4.90
N HIS A 61 10.58 -1.50 4.02
CA HIS A 61 10.26 -2.13 2.74
C HIS A 61 9.58 -3.50 2.91
N ASN A 62 10.04 -4.32 3.84
CA ASN A 62 9.41 -5.61 4.15
C ASN A 62 7.98 -5.42 4.66
N ILE A 63 7.74 -4.45 5.54
CA ILE A 63 6.39 -4.10 6.01
C ILE A 63 5.52 -3.63 4.84
N LYS A 64 6.06 -2.79 3.94
CA LYS A 64 5.36 -2.34 2.74
C LYS A 64 4.97 -3.51 1.85
N LEU A 65 5.86 -4.49 1.67
CA LEU A 65 5.61 -5.68 0.86
C LEU A 65 4.49 -6.51 1.47
N GLN A 66 4.55 -6.79 2.78
CA GLN A 66 3.50 -7.52 3.48
C GLN A 66 2.14 -6.82 3.36
N ASN A 67 2.09 -5.51 3.61
CA ASN A 67 0.86 -4.71 3.48
C ASN A 67 0.31 -4.75 2.05
N TYR A 68 1.18 -4.74 1.04
CA TYR A 68 0.78 -4.86 -0.36
C TYR A 68 0.17 -6.23 -0.66
N GLU A 69 0.81 -7.32 -0.20
CA GLU A 69 0.29 -8.68 -0.38
C GLU A 69 -1.08 -8.86 0.29
N GLU A 70 -1.24 -8.38 1.53
CA GLU A 70 -2.52 -8.40 2.23
C GLU A 70 -3.62 -7.61 1.50
N GLY A 71 -3.26 -6.45 0.92
CA GLY A 71 -4.17 -5.63 0.13
C GLY A 71 -4.62 -6.34 -1.16
N VAL A 72 -3.66 -6.93 -1.89
CA VAL A 72 -3.94 -7.70 -3.12
C VAL A 72 -4.83 -8.90 -2.82
N GLU A 73 -4.55 -9.64 -1.74
CA GLU A 73 -5.34 -10.80 -1.34
C GLU A 73 -6.78 -10.40 -0.96
N THR A 74 -6.93 -9.30 -0.23
CA THR A 74 -8.26 -8.75 0.09
C THR A 74 -9.04 -8.36 -1.17
N MET A 75 -8.38 -7.73 -2.15
CA MET A 75 -9.01 -7.38 -3.43
C MET A 75 -9.38 -8.61 -4.26
N LYS A 76 -8.56 -9.67 -4.26
CA LYS A 76 -8.91 -10.94 -4.90
C LYS A 76 -10.18 -11.55 -4.28
N LYS A 77 -10.29 -11.54 -2.95
CA LYS A 77 -11.49 -12.04 -2.25
C LYS A 77 -12.74 -11.25 -2.63
N ILE A 78 -12.65 -9.92 -2.68
CA ILE A 78 -13.77 -9.05 -3.10
C ILE A 78 -14.18 -9.36 -4.55
N ASN A 79 -13.22 -9.48 -5.47
CA ASN A 79 -13.51 -9.84 -6.86
C ASN A 79 -14.14 -11.23 -6.99
N ALA A 80 -13.69 -12.20 -6.21
CA ALA A 80 -14.29 -13.54 -6.18
C ALA A 80 -15.74 -13.50 -5.67
N ILE A 81 -16.05 -12.68 -4.65
CA ILE A 81 -17.41 -12.47 -4.15
C ILE A 81 -18.30 -11.85 -5.25
N ILE A 82 -17.81 -10.82 -5.96
CA ILE A 82 -18.56 -10.21 -7.07
C ILE A 82 -18.84 -11.23 -8.17
N GLN A 83 -17.86 -12.04 -8.55
CA GLN A 83 -18.05 -13.08 -9.56
C GLN A 83 -19.06 -14.13 -9.09
N LYS A 84 -19.00 -14.56 -7.83
CA LYS A 84 -20.01 -15.48 -7.25
C LYS A 84 -21.40 -14.86 -7.30
N ALA A 85 -21.55 -13.60 -6.90
CA ALA A 85 -22.82 -12.87 -6.97
C ALA A 85 -23.35 -12.77 -8.42
N SER A 86 -22.47 -12.57 -9.40
CA SER A 86 -22.82 -12.55 -10.81
C SER A 86 -23.30 -13.93 -11.31
N ARG A 87 -22.66 -15.02 -10.88
CA ARG A 87 -22.99 -16.39 -11.32
C ARG A 87 -24.34 -16.90 -10.84
N ILE A 88 -24.89 -16.31 -9.78
CA ILE A 88 -26.26 -16.61 -9.31
C ILE A 88 -27.32 -16.06 -10.27
N ARG A 89 -26.93 -15.16 -11.20
CA ARG A 89 -27.84 -14.49 -12.14
C ARG A 89 -27.49 -14.90 -13.57
N VAL A 90 -28.49 -14.83 -14.46
CA VAL A 90 -28.37 -15.29 -15.85
C VAL A 90 -28.48 -14.10 -16.82
N GLY A 91 -27.72 -14.16 -17.91
CA GLY A 91 -27.80 -13.18 -19.00
C GLY A 91 -27.46 -11.75 -18.55
N GLN A 92 -28.25 -10.77 -19.00
CA GLN A 92 -27.96 -9.36 -18.82
C GLN A 92 -27.91 -8.90 -17.35
N HIS A 93 -28.67 -9.56 -16.45
CA HIS A 93 -28.67 -9.26 -15.02
C HIS A 93 -27.34 -9.60 -14.34
N SER A 94 -26.58 -10.58 -14.88
CA SER A 94 -25.25 -10.91 -14.38
C SER A 94 -24.27 -9.75 -14.65
N SER A 95 -24.28 -9.21 -15.87
CA SER A 95 -23.46 -8.07 -16.28
C SER A 95 -23.83 -6.80 -15.52
N HIS A 96 -25.12 -6.56 -15.28
CA HIS A 96 -25.59 -5.41 -14.49
C HIS A 96 -25.02 -5.44 -13.06
N VAL A 97 -25.04 -6.59 -12.38
CA VAL A 97 -24.49 -6.70 -11.02
C VAL A 97 -23.00 -6.41 -10.97
N ILE A 98 -22.22 -6.89 -11.94
CA ILE A 98 -20.78 -6.58 -12.00
C ILE A 98 -20.56 -5.07 -12.12
N ASN A 99 -21.32 -4.40 -12.98
CA ASN A 99 -21.22 -2.95 -13.18
C ASN A 99 -21.64 -2.17 -11.93
N HIS A 100 -22.73 -2.56 -11.28
CA HIS A 100 -23.19 -1.93 -10.03
C HIS A 100 -22.22 -2.15 -8.88
N CYS A 101 -21.67 -3.35 -8.72
CA CYS A 101 -20.63 -3.64 -7.74
C CYS A 101 -19.37 -2.80 -7.97
N ARG A 102 -18.93 -2.65 -9.22
CA ARG A 102 -17.78 -1.78 -9.57
C ARG A 102 -18.06 -0.31 -9.25
N ASN A 103 -19.27 0.18 -9.52
CA ASN A 103 -19.67 1.54 -9.18
C ASN A 103 -19.72 1.77 -7.66
N CYS A 104 -20.22 0.79 -6.89
CA CYS A 104 -20.22 0.87 -5.42
C CYS A 104 -18.80 0.87 -4.84
N ILE A 105 -17.87 0.12 -5.44
CA ILE A 105 -16.44 0.14 -5.05
C ILE A 105 -15.83 1.52 -5.34
N LYS A 106 -16.09 2.10 -6.52
CA LYS A 106 -15.61 3.45 -6.86
C LYS A 106 -16.13 4.52 -5.89
N ASN A 107 -17.40 4.40 -5.49
CA ASN A 107 -18.05 5.34 -4.58
C ASN A 107 -17.82 4.99 -3.09
N ASN A 108 -16.93 4.04 -2.80
CA ASN A 108 -16.60 3.54 -1.46
C ASN A 108 -17.83 3.15 -0.59
N SER A 109 -18.91 2.72 -1.23
CA SER A 109 -20.22 2.50 -0.60
C SER A 109 -20.42 1.03 -0.26
N LEU A 110 -20.08 0.64 0.98
CA LEU A 110 -20.13 -0.75 1.43
C LEU A 110 -21.59 -1.26 1.56
N GLU A 111 -22.50 -0.42 2.04
CA GLU A 111 -23.93 -0.75 2.11
C GLU A 111 -24.54 -0.97 0.72
N GLY A 112 -24.18 -0.12 -0.24
CA GLY A 112 -24.59 -0.27 -1.64
C GLY A 112 -24.09 -1.58 -2.26
N LEU A 113 -22.84 -1.97 -1.97
CA LEU A 113 -22.28 -3.24 -2.44
C LEU A 113 -23.04 -4.44 -1.87
N ILE A 114 -23.33 -4.45 -0.57
CA ILE A 114 -24.10 -5.53 0.07
C ILE A 114 -25.52 -5.61 -0.51
N LYS A 115 -26.16 -4.44 -0.69
CA LYS A 115 -27.51 -4.35 -1.27
C LYS A 115 -27.52 -4.95 -2.68
N VAL A 116 -26.64 -4.49 -3.57
CA VAL A 116 -26.53 -4.98 -4.95
C VAL A 116 -26.25 -6.49 -4.99
N ILE A 117 -25.40 -7.02 -4.10
CA ILE A 117 -25.13 -8.46 -4.02
C ILE A 117 -26.40 -9.24 -3.64
N ARG A 118 -27.19 -8.74 -2.68
CA ARG A 118 -28.41 -9.39 -2.19
C ARG A 118 -29.58 -9.27 -3.17
N THR A 119 -29.89 -8.09 -3.67
CA THR A 119 -31.09 -7.80 -4.47
C THR A 119 -30.86 -7.77 -5.97
N GLY A 120 -29.61 -7.64 -6.43
CA GLY A 120 -29.25 -7.59 -7.85
C GLY A 120 -29.36 -6.21 -8.50
N GLY A 121 -29.69 -5.18 -7.73
CA GLY A 121 -29.83 -3.80 -8.16
C GLY A 121 -29.84 -2.85 -6.96
N LEU A 122 -29.56 -1.57 -7.22
CA LEU A 122 -29.70 -0.48 -6.23
C LEU A 122 -31.16 -0.24 -5.88
#